data_AF-A0A7C3KTW9-F1
#
_entry.id   AF-A0A7C3KTW9-F1
#
_cell.length_a   1.000
_cell.length_b   1.000
_cell.length_c   1.000
_cell.angle_alpha   90.00
_cell.angle_beta   90.00
_cell.angle_gamma   90.00
#
_symmetry.space_group_name_H-M   'P 1'
#
loop_
_entity.id
_entity.type
_entity.pdbx_description
1 polymer ?
#
loop_
_entity_poly.entity_id
_entity_poly.type
_entity_poly.pdbx_seq_one_letter_code
_entity_poly.pdbx_strand_id
1 'polypeptide(L)'
;MPIPFRLPVLALLLALTGCVLPRVEKVTIHRDDFGIPNVFASTDEGVAFGVGYAQAEDRLEELLKQYRRATGTMAEVFGPDHFREDFRQRLWRHTE
;
A
#
# COMPACT_ATOMS: atom_id res chain seq x y z
N MET A 1 8.38 25.12 48.19
CA MET A 1 7.23 25.45 47.31
C MET A 1 7.70 25.53 45.86
N PRO A 2 7.52 24.48 45.02
CA PRO A 2 7.90 24.55 43.62
C PRO A 2 6.70 24.52 42.64
N ILE A 3 6.60 25.60 41.86
CA ILE A 3 6.27 25.71 40.42
C ILE A 3 4.89 25.19 39.89
N PRO A 4 3.90 26.08 39.63
CA PRO A 4 2.63 25.73 38.96
C PRO A 4 2.71 25.71 37.41
N PHE A 5 3.83 26.11 36.80
CA PHE A 5 3.96 26.35 35.35
C PHE A 5 4.30 25.12 34.49
N ARG A 6 4.53 23.93 35.07
CA ARG A 6 4.92 22.73 34.29
C ARG A 6 3.76 22.01 33.60
N LEU A 7 2.54 22.14 34.13
CA LEU A 7 1.33 21.51 33.59
C LEU A 7 0.84 22.05 32.24
N PRO A 8 0.77 23.38 31.98
CA PRO A 8 0.29 23.88 30.69
C PRO A 8 1.26 23.57 29.54
N VAL A 9 2.57 23.55 29.81
CA VAL A 9 3.59 23.23 28.80
C VAL A 9 3.53 21.76 28.40
N LEU A 10 3.31 20.85 29.36
CA LEU A 10 3.16 19.42 29.07
C LEU A 10 1.86 19.12 28.30
N ALA A 11 0.76 19.82 28.62
CA ALA A 11 -0.50 19.70 27.89
C ALA A 11 -0.41 20.22 26.44
N LEU A 12 0.33 21.31 26.22
CA LEU A 12 0.57 21.87 24.88
C LEU A 12 1.46 20.94 24.03
N LEU A 13 2.48 20.31 24.63
CA LEU A 13 3.32 19.30 23.98
C LEU A 13 2.52 18.05 23.61
N LEU A 14 1.62 17.58 24.48
CA LEU A 14 0.74 16.45 24.17
C LEU A 14 -0.26 16.77 23.04
N ALA A 15 -0.83 17.98 23.03
CA ALA A 15 -1.76 18.43 21.99
C ALA A 15 -1.09 18.53 20.61
N LEU A 16 0.16 18.99 20.54
CA LEU A 16 0.95 19.00 19.31
C LEU A 16 1.28 17.59 18.81
N THR A 17 1.44 16.61 19.70
CA THR A 17 1.73 15.22 19.33
C THR A 17 0.50 14.50 18.74
N GLY A 18 -0.72 14.86 19.15
CA GLY A 18 -1.96 14.26 18.64
C GLY A 18 -2.28 14.60 17.18
N CYS A 19 -1.70 15.67 16.63
CA CYS A 19 -1.89 16.10 15.23
C CYS A 19 -1.16 15.19 14.22
N VAL A 20 -0.25 14.33 14.69
CA VAL A 20 0.62 13.47 13.86
C VAL A 20 0.11 12.03 13.82
N LEU A 21 -1.14 11.76 14.22
CA LEU A 21 -1.69 10.43 14.02
C LEU A 21 -2.01 10.23 12.53
N PRO A 22 -1.57 9.12 11.91
CA PRO A 22 -1.94 8.81 10.55
C PRO A 22 -3.47 8.74 10.49
N ARG A 23 -4.06 9.51 9.58
CA ARG A 23 -5.51 9.52 9.40
C ARG A 23 -5.89 8.17 8.82
N VAL A 24 -6.50 7.32 9.65
CA VAL A 24 -7.06 6.04 9.20
C VAL A 24 -8.34 6.37 8.43
N GLU A 25 -8.32 6.14 7.12
CA GLU A 25 -9.52 6.21 6.30
C GLU A 25 -10.25 4.86 6.32
N LYS A 26 -11.58 4.92 6.40
CA LYS A 26 -12.42 3.73 6.29
C LYS A 26 -12.70 3.43 4.82
N VAL A 27 -12.23 2.28 4.36
CA VAL A 27 -12.53 1.72 3.04
C VAL A 27 -13.48 0.54 3.22
N THR A 28 -14.53 0.47 2.41
CA THR A 28 -15.52 -0.61 2.45
C THR A 28 -15.58 -1.29 1.09
N ILE A 29 -15.45 -2.62 1.08
CA ILE A 29 -15.53 -3.44 -0.14
C ILE A 29 -16.79 -4.30 -0.02
N HIS A 30 -17.74 -4.10 -0.93
CA HIS A 30 -18.95 -4.91 -1.03
C HIS A 30 -18.87 -5.79 -2.26
N ARG A 31 -18.92 -7.11 -2.07
CA ARG A 31 -18.93 -8.08 -3.18
C ARG A 31 -20.36 -8.43 -3.54
N ASP A 32 -20.66 -8.41 -4.83
CA ASP A 32 -21.94 -8.87 -5.36
C ASP A 32 -22.02 -10.41 -5.42
N ASP A 33 -23.13 -10.93 -5.93
CA ASP A 33 -23.37 -12.38 -6.05
C ASP A 33 -22.38 -13.09 -6.99
N PHE A 34 -21.70 -12.33 -7.87
CA PHE A 34 -20.67 -12.85 -8.78
C PHE A 34 -19.25 -12.63 -8.24
N GLY A 35 -19.11 -12.07 -7.03
CA GLY A 35 -17.84 -11.79 -6.38
C GLY A 35 -17.14 -10.50 -6.85
N ILE A 36 -17.80 -9.68 -7.68
CA ILE A 36 -17.24 -8.43 -8.21
C ILE A 36 -17.17 -7.40 -7.07
N PRO A 37 -15.98 -6.84 -6.79
CA PRO A 37 -15.80 -5.90 -5.69
C PRO A 37 -16.27 -4.49 -6.06
N ASN A 38 -17.24 -3.98 -5.32
CA ASN A 38 -17.63 -2.57 -5.32
C ASN A 38 -16.93 -1.86 -4.15
N VAL A 39 -16.05 -0.90 -4.45
CA VAL A 39 -15.19 -0.23 -3.47
C VAL A 39 -15.73 1.16 -3.15
N PHE A 40 -15.88 1.45 -1.86
CA PHE A 40 -16.34 2.75 -1.35
C PHE A 40 -15.33 3.33 -0.36
N ALA A 41 -14.92 4.58 -0.58
CA ALA A 41 -14.09 5.36 0.33
C ALA A 41 -14.47 6.85 0.22
N SER A 42 -13.93 7.68 1.12
CA SER A 42 -14.20 9.13 1.13
C SER A 42 -13.23 9.91 0.25
N THR A 43 -12.08 9.33 -0.07
CA THR A 43 -11.03 9.89 -0.93
C THR A 43 -10.71 8.96 -2.09
N ASP A 44 -10.13 9.52 -3.15
CA ASP A 44 -9.67 8.75 -4.30
C ASP A 44 -8.52 7.80 -3.92
N GLU A 45 -7.65 8.21 -3.00
CA GLU A 45 -6.58 7.36 -2.46
C GLU A 45 -7.14 6.14 -1.73
N GLY A 46 -8.21 6.31 -0.95
CA GLY A 46 -8.91 5.23 -0.27
C GLY A 46 -9.56 4.25 -1.25
N VAL A 47 -10.16 4.75 -2.33
CA VAL A 47 -10.71 3.90 -3.40
C VAL A 47 -9.59 3.14 -4.10
N ALA A 48 -8.50 3.80 -4.49
CA ALA A 48 -7.36 3.17 -5.14
C ALA A 48 -6.74 2.06 -4.27
N PHE A 49 -6.61 2.31 -2.97
CA PHE A 49 -6.17 1.29 -2.01
C PHE A 49 -7.13 0.10 -1.96
N GLY A 50 -8.45 0.35 -1.87
CA GLY A 50 -9.45 -0.71 -1.81
C GLY A 50 -9.50 -1.57 -3.07
N VAL A 51 -9.33 -0.96 -4.25
CA VAL A 51 -9.25 -1.69 -5.53
C VAL A 51 -8.02 -2.59 -5.56
N GLY A 52 -6.84 -2.05 -5.20
CA GLY A 52 -5.62 -2.83 -5.12
C GLY A 52 -5.72 -3.99 -4.12
N TYR A 53 -6.36 -3.74 -2.97
CA TYR A 53 -6.61 -4.77 -1.96
C TYR A 53 -7.51 -5.89 -2.49
N ALA A 54 -8.63 -5.55 -3.14
CA ALA A 54 -9.53 -6.54 -3.73
C ALA A 54 -8.84 -7.38 -4.82
N GLN A 55 -8.01 -6.75 -5.66
CA GLN A 55 -7.23 -7.46 -6.67
C GLN A 55 -6.22 -8.44 -6.04
N ALA A 56 -5.56 -8.02 -4.97
CA ALA A 56 -4.63 -8.87 -4.25
C ALA A 56 -5.35 -10.05 -3.57
N GLU A 57 -6.51 -9.82 -2.97
CA GLU A 57 -7.34 -10.88 -2.39
C GLU A 57 -7.73 -11.94 -3.44
N ASP A 58 -8.08 -11.51 -4.66
CA ASP A 58 -8.56 -12.43 -5.70
C ASP A 58 -7.44 -13.12 -6.48
N ARG A 59 -6.31 -12.45 -6.71
CA ARG A 59 -5.27 -12.87 -7.67
C ARG A 59 -3.85 -12.57 -7.19
N LEU A 60 -3.57 -12.77 -5.89
CA LEU A 60 -2.28 -12.42 -5.28
C LEU A 60 -1.06 -12.95 -6.05
N GLU A 61 -1.06 -14.24 -6.39
CA GLU A 61 0.08 -14.88 -7.06
C GLU A 61 0.38 -14.23 -8.42
N GLU A 62 -0.66 -14.01 -9.22
CA GLU A 62 -0.53 -13.41 -10.54
C GLU A 62 -0.09 -11.95 -10.45
N LEU A 63 -0.66 -11.20 -9.49
CA LEU A 63 -0.27 -9.83 -9.19
C LEU A 63 1.22 -9.75 -8.86
N LEU A 64 1.72 -10.60 -7.95
CA LEU A 64 3.12 -10.61 -7.55
C LEU A 64 4.07 -11.04 -8.69
N LYS A 65 3.65 -12.01 -9.52
CA LYS A 65 4.40 -12.37 -10.73
C LYS A 65 4.49 -11.20 -11.71
N GLN A 66 3.40 -10.45 -11.90
CA GLN A 66 3.40 -9.27 -12.76
C GLN A 66 4.36 -8.19 -12.25
N TYR A 67 4.39 -7.92 -10.94
CA TYR A 67 5.38 -7.02 -10.33
C TYR A 67 6.82 -7.47 -10.57
N ARG A 68 7.11 -8.76 -10.39
CA ARG A 68 8.45 -9.31 -10.64
C ARG A 68 8.83 -9.26 -12.11
N ARG A 69 7.90 -9.54 -13.01
CA ARG A 69 8.12 -9.43 -14.46
C ARG A 69 8.41 -7.98 -14.84
N ALA A 70 7.62 -7.02 -14.35
CA ALA A 70 7.81 -5.60 -14.65
C ALA A 70 9.16 -5.08 -14.13
N THR A 71 9.58 -5.53 -12.94
CA THR A 71 10.86 -5.14 -12.34
C THR A 71 12.06 -5.95 -12.84
N GLY A 72 11.83 -7.01 -13.63
CA GLY A 72 12.86 -7.92 -14.10
C GLY A 72 13.55 -8.70 -12.97
N THR A 73 12.78 -9.26 -12.04
CA THR A 73 13.24 -10.05 -10.87
C THR A 73 12.58 -11.44 -10.80
N MET A 74 12.13 -11.99 -11.93
CA MET A 74 11.50 -13.31 -11.99
C MET A 74 12.49 -14.44 -11.70
N ALA A 75 13.73 -14.32 -12.19
CA ALA A 75 14.74 -15.36 -12.05
C ALA A 75 15.19 -15.61 -10.60
N GLU A 76 15.01 -14.62 -9.72
CA GLU A 76 15.30 -14.73 -8.29
C GLU A 76 14.40 -15.74 -7.57
N VAL A 77 13.18 -15.96 -8.06
CA VAL A 77 12.18 -16.82 -7.41
C VAL A 77 11.82 -18.03 -8.27
N PHE A 78 11.69 -17.85 -9.59
CA PHE A 78 11.22 -18.88 -10.51
C PHE A 78 12.35 -19.56 -11.30
N GLY A 79 13.60 -19.15 -11.06
CA GLY A 79 14.78 -19.84 -11.57
C GLY A 79 15.37 -19.26 -12.87
N PRO A 80 16.46 -19.84 -13.35
CA PRO A 80 17.32 -19.25 -14.38
C PRO A 80 16.66 -19.10 -15.76
N ASP A 81 15.56 -19.81 -16.03
CA ASP A 81 14.84 -19.73 -17.31
C ASP A 81 14.30 -18.32 -17.58
N HIS A 82 14.06 -17.53 -16.53
CA HIS A 82 13.59 -16.14 -16.64
C HIS A 82 14.72 -15.11 -16.86
N PHE A 83 16.00 -15.52 -16.85
CA PHE A 83 17.14 -14.60 -16.94
C PHE A 83 17.08 -13.66 -18.16
N ARG A 84 16.73 -14.20 -19.33
CA ARG A 84 16.65 -13.40 -20.56
C ARG A 84 15.51 -12.39 -20.54
N GLU A 85 14.40 -12.72 -19.87
CA GLU A 85 13.27 -11.81 -19.72
C GLU A 85 13.63 -10.69 -18.75
N ASP A 86 14.17 -11.04 -17.59
CA ASP A 86 14.65 -10.07 -16.59
C ASP A 86 15.70 -9.11 -17.17
N PHE A 87 16.68 -9.64 -17.92
CA PHE A 87 17.70 -8.84 -18.58
C PHE A 87 17.09 -7.80 -19.54
N ARG A 88 16.07 -8.21 -20.32
CA ARG A 88 15.40 -7.33 -21.29
C ARG A 88 14.62 -6.23 -20.60
N GLN A 89 13.89 -6.56 -19.54
CA GLN A 89 13.09 -5.60 -18.77
C GLN A 89 13.99 -4.51 -18.16
N ARG A 90 15.14 -4.90 -17.62
CA ARG A 90 16.13 -3.97 -17.06
C ARG A 90 16.85 -3.16 -18.14
N LEU A 91 17.19 -3.78 -19.27
CA LEU A 91 17.84 -3.09 -20.40
C LEU A 91 16.96 -1.94 -20.93
N TRP A 92 15.65 -2.14 -20.99
CA TRP A 92 14.68 -1.14 -21.43
C TRP A 92 14.24 -0.17 -20.33
N ARG A 93 14.75 -0.32 -19.10
CA ARG A 93 14.41 0.54 -17.95
C ARG A 93 12.90 0.63 -17.69
N HIS A 94 12.17 -0.49 -17.79
CA HIS A 94 10.72 -0.53 -17.54
C HIS A 94 10.27 -0.03 -16.15
N THR A 95 11.19 0.03 -15.18
CA THR A 95 10.93 0.47 -13.81
C THR A 95 11.10 1.99 -13.62
N GLU A 96 11.74 2.69 -14.55
CA GLU A 96 12.02 4.14 -14.49
C GLU A 96 10.96 4.97 -15.22
#